data_AF-A0A5C6XFL2-F1
#
_entry.id   AF-A0A5C6XFL2-F1
#
_cell.length_a   1.000
_cell.length_b   1.000
_cell.length_c   1.000
_cell.angle_alpha   90.00
_cell.angle_beta   90.00
_cell.angle_gamma   90.00
#
_symmetry.space_group_name_H-M   'P 1'
#
loop_
_entity.id
_entity.type
_entity.pdbx_description
1 polymer ?
#
loop_
_entity_poly.entity_id
_entity_poly.type
_entity_poly.pdbx_seq_one_letter_code
_entity_poly.pdbx_strand_id
1 'polypeptide(L)'
;MAEKTPPSSTALSPREQRLQNVTRKARRLGYVVFFGTAVLVFLPIAFGAITGIRDGRIWDPFTGQQVGAGSVEPDCRQDATDLLMEAGRLNALSASWENRHRRWVTRCKGEEPVAFSMLRTARGELRRGESGGEAAAEDDRD
;
A
#
# COMPACT_ATOMS: atom_id res chain seq x y z
N MET A 1 -78.96 13.88 17.88
CA MET A 1 -77.76 13.53 17.10
C MET A 1 -76.73 13.02 18.09
N ALA A 2 -76.48 11.72 18.12
CA ALA A 2 -75.58 11.09 19.09
C ALA A 2 -74.19 10.96 18.44
N GLU A 3 -73.26 11.78 18.90
CA GLU A 3 -71.86 11.73 18.47
C GLU A 3 -71.19 10.53 19.16
N LYS A 4 -70.97 9.47 18.39
CA LYS A 4 -70.33 8.24 18.85
C LYS A 4 -68.82 8.40 18.69
N THR A 5 -68.16 8.92 19.72
CA THR A 5 -66.70 8.98 19.77
C THR A 5 -66.13 7.55 19.83
N PRO A 6 -65.20 7.14 18.96
CA PRO A 6 -64.54 5.85 19.09
C PRO A 6 -63.50 5.92 20.22
N PRO A 7 -63.38 4.89 21.09
CA PRO A 7 -62.31 4.86 22.07
C PRO A 7 -60.97 4.60 21.37
N SER A 8 -60.08 5.59 21.48
CA SER A 8 -58.63 5.41 21.30
C SER A 8 -58.11 4.42 22.33
N SER A 9 -57.80 3.19 21.92
CA SER A 9 -56.88 2.32 22.67
C SER A 9 -56.30 1.24 21.77
N THR A 10 -55.34 1.61 20.94
CA THR A 10 -54.38 0.68 20.31
C THR A 10 -53.38 0.21 21.38
N ALA A 11 -53.86 -0.42 22.45
CA ALA A 11 -52.99 -1.20 23.32
C ALA A 11 -52.68 -2.51 22.60
N LEU A 12 -51.56 -2.53 21.87
CA LEU A 12 -50.98 -3.73 21.27
C LEU A 12 -51.00 -4.87 22.29
N SER A 13 -51.55 -6.01 21.89
CA SER A 13 -51.74 -7.14 22.78
C SER A 13 -50.38 -7.60 23.36
N PRO A 14 -50.35 -8.17 24.58
CA PRO A 14 -49.11 -8.66 25.20
C PRO A 14 -48.34 -9.67 24.33
N ARG A 15 -49.04 -10.37 23.42
CA ARG A 15 -48.44 -11.29 22.44
C ARG A 15 -47.73 -10.55 21.31
N GLU A 16 -48.30 -9.47 20.80
CA GLU A 16 -47.67 -8.63 19.76
C GLU A 16 -46.43 -7.90 20.29
N GLN A 17 -46.47 -7.43 21.55
CA GLN A 17 -45.29 -6.85 22.20
C GLN A 17 -44.15 -7.87 22.39
N ARG A 18 -44.46 -9.13 22.73
CA ARG A 18 -43.45 -10.20 22.80
C ARG A 18 -42.86 -10.52 21.43
N LEU A 19 -43.68 -10.60 20.38
CA LEU A 19 -43.23 -10.84 19.01
C LEU A 19 -42.32 -9.72 18.48
N GLN A 20 -42.62 -8.46 18.76
CA GLN A 20 -41.77 -7.33 18.37
C GLN A 20 -40.41 -7.33 19.12
N ASN A 21 -40.40 -7.70 20.40
CA ASN A 21 -39.16 -7.83 21.16
C ASN A 21 -38.30 -9.02 20.69
N VAL A 22 -38.92 -10.15 20.34
CA VAL A 22 -38.22 -11.32 19.81
C VAL A 22 -37.63 -11.04 18.42
N THR A 23 -38.38 -10.41 17.53
CA THR A 23 -37.90 -10.06 16.18
C THR A 23 -36.75 -9.06 16.21
N ARG A 24 -36.80 -8.05 17.09
CA ARG A 24 -35.70 -7.08 17.25
C ARG A 24 -34.44 -7.73 17.85
N LYS A 25 -34.60 -8.65 18.83
CA LYS A 25 -33.48 -9.44 19.38
C LYS A 25 -32.90 -10.41 18.35
N ALA A 26 -33.74 -11.09 17.59
CA ALA A 26 -33.31 -12.01 16.53
C ALA A 26 -32.49 -11.29 15.45
N ARG A 27 -32.90 -10.09 15.03
CA ARG A 27 -32.11 -9.27 14.09
C ARG A 27 -30.75 -8.89 14.67
N ARG A 28 -30.69 -8.46 15.92
CA ARG A 28 -29.41 -8.10 16.58
C ARG A 28 -28.48 -9.30 16.71
N LEU A 29 -29.03 -10.47 17.10
CA LEU A 29 -28.24 -11.70 17.17
C LEU A 29 -27.73 -12.11 15.79
N GLY A 30 -28.58 -12.03 14.77
CA GLY A 30 -28.21 -12.30 13.38
C GLY A 30 -27.08 -11.38 12.90
N TYR A 31 -27.15 -10.08 13.21
CA TYR A 31 -26.08 -9.14 12.89
C TYR A 31 -24.77 -9.47 13.60
N VAL A 32 -24.82 -9.79 14.90
CA VAL A 32 -23.61 -10.15 15.66
C VAL A 32 -22.98 -11.43 15.11
N VAL A 33 -23.79 -12.43 14.78
CA VAL A 33 -23.30 -13.67 14.18
C VAL A 33 -22.70 -13.40 12.79
N PHE A 34 -23.40 -12.67 11.93
CA PHE A 34 -22.95 -12.37 10.57
C PHE A 34 -21.68 -11.52 10.52
N PHE A 35 -21.63 -10.42 11.28
CA PHE A 35 -20.44 -9.57 11.32
C PHE A 35 -19.30 -10.25 12.10
N GLY A 36 -19.60 -11.01 13.15
CA GLY A 36 -18.60 -11.77 13.89
C GLY A 36 -17.88 -12.80 13.01
N THR A 37 -18.63 -13.58 12.23
CA THR A 37 -18.02 -14.53 11.27
C THR A 37 -17.31 -13.82 10.13
N ALA A 38 -17.89 -12.75 9.57
CA ALA A 38 -17.23 -11.98 8.54
C ALA A 38 -15.87 -11.42 9.01
N VAL A 39 -15.81 -10.87 10.23
CA VAL A 39 -14.57 -10.36 10.83
C VAL A 39 -13.56 -11.48 11.04
N LEU A 40 -13.97 -12.64 11.55
CA LEU A 40 -13.06 -13.78 11.75
C LEU A 40 -12.45 -14.30 10.44
N VAL A 41 -13.18 -14.23 9.33
CA VAL A 41 -12.67 -14.63 8.01
C VAL A 41 -11.82 -13.52 7.38
N PHE A 42 -12.26 -12.26 7.46
CA PHE A 42 -11.57 -11.15 6.79
C PHE A 42 -10.30 -10.68 7.50
N LEU A 43 -10.24 -10.71 8.83
CA LEU A 43 -9.05 -10.25 9.58
C LEU A 43 -7.76 -10.98 9.16
N PRO A 44 -7.69 -12.32 9.14
CA PRO A 44 -6.46 -13.02 8.75
C PRO A 44 -6.08 -12.77 7.29
N ILE A 45 -7.06 -12.67 6.38
CA ILE A 45 -6.81 -12.34 4.97
C ILE A 45 -6.26 -10.91 4.83
N ALA A 46 -6.90 -9.94 5.49
CA ALA A 46 -6.48 -8.54 5.46
C ALA A 46 -5.12 -8.35 6.11
N PHE A 47 -4.86 -9.01 7.24
CA PHE A 47 -3.57 -8.97 7.93
C PHE A 47 -2.48 -9.56 7.03
N GLY A 48 -2.70 -10.75 6.45
CA GLY A 48 -1.76 -11.38 5.52
C GLY A 48 -1.48 -10.55 4.27
N ALA A 49 -2.50 -9.89 3.71
CA ALA A 49 -2.35 -8.99 2.57
C ALA A 49 -1.56 -7.72 2.93
N ILE A 50 -1.86 -7.08 4.07
CA ILE A 50 -1.15 -5.86 4.52
C ILE A 50 0.32 -6.18 4.84
N THR A 51 0.59 -7.27 5.56
CA THR A 51 1.97 -7.71 5.81
C THR A 51 2.67 -8.11 4.52
N GLY A 52 1.98 -8.75 3.58
CA GLY A 52 2.54 -9.13 2.29
C GLY A 52 2.89 -7.95 1.40
N ILE A 53 2.12 -6.88 1.42
CA ILE A 53 2.44 -5.63 0.70
C ILE A 53 3.64 -4.92 1.35
N ARG A 54 3.76 -4.97 2.68
CA ARG A 54 4.82 -4.27 3.41
C ARG A 54 6.17 -4.97 3.35
N ASP A 55 6.17 -6.30 3.42
CA ASP A 55 7.37 -7.13 3.54
C ASP A 55 7.66 -7.99 2.29
N GLY A 56 6.83 -7.87 1.24
CA GLY A 56 6.97 -8.62 -0.02
C GLY A 56 6.62 -10.11 0.09
N ARG A 57 6.05 -10.56 1.21
CA ARG A 57 5.76 -11.97 1.49
C ARG A 57 4.27 -12.22 1.65
N ILE A 58 3.64 -12.72 0.59
CA ILE A 58 2.21 -13.06 0.61
C ILE A 58 2.04 -14.49 1.13
N TRP A 59 1.40 -14.62 2.29
CA TRP A 59 1.08 -15.89 2.92
C TRP A 59 -0.35 -16.31 2.61
N ASP A 60 -0.55 -17.59 2.30
CA ASP A 60 -1.89 -18.19 2.25
C ASP A 60 -2.40 -18.36 3.69
N PRO A 61 -3.55 -17.76 4.04
CA PRO A 61 -4.15 -17.96 5.35
C PRO A 61 -4.70 -19.38 5.57
N PHE A 62 -4.99 -20.15 4.51
CA PHE A 62 -5.60 -21.48 4.63
C PHE A 62 -4.58 -22.62 4.68
N THR A 63 -3.50 -22.50 3.91
CA THR A 63 -2.47 -23.53 3.83
C THR A 63 -1.25 -23.22 4.70
N GLY A 64 -1.11 -21.97 5.16
CA GLY A 64 0.11 -21.49 5.82
C GLY A 64 1.31 -21.44 4.88
N GLN A 65 1.12 -21.71 3.58
CA GLN A 65 2.18 -21.69 2.58
C GLN A 65 2.32 -20.29 1.99
N GLN A 66 3.54 -19.89 1.69
CA GLN A 66 3.79 -18.64 0.97
C GLN A 66 3.40 -18.82 -0.51
N VAL A 67 2.37 -18.11 -0.97
CA VAL A 67 1.84 -18.25 -2.36
C VAL A 67 2.53 -17.27 -3.31
N GLY A 68 3.04 -16.18 -2.77
CA GLY A 68 3.86 -15.21 -3.50
C GLY A 68 5.31 -15.33 -3.06
N ALA A 69 6.02 -16.33 -3.58
CA ALA A 69 7.48 -16.28 -3.69
C ALA A 69 7.82 -15.50 -4.97
N GLY A 70 7.41 -14.23 -5.01
CA GLY A 70 8.15 -13.22 -5.76
C GLY A 70 9.30 -12.76 -4.88
N SER A 71 10.16 -13.68 -4.45
CA SER A 71 11.50 -13.36 -3.98
C SER A 71 12.28 -12.82 -5.17
N VAL A 72 11.95 -11.60 -5.61
CA VAL A 72 13.02 -10.76 -6.12
C VAL A 72 13.72 -10.30 -4.85
N GLU A 73 14.60 -11.16 -4.34
CA GLU A 73 15.73 -10.67 -3.56
C GLU A 73 16.24 -9.48 -4.37
N PRO A 74 16.19 -8.24 -3.84
CA PRO A 74 16.49 -7.06 -4.64
C PRO A 74 17.94 -7.20 -5.13
N ASP A 75 18.11 -7.62 -6.38
CA ASP A 75 19.41 -7.92 -6.94
C ASP A 75 20.16 -6.60 -7.07
N CYS A 76 21.06 -6.37 -6.12
CA CYS A 76 21.89 -5.19 -6.03
C CYS A 76 22.64 -4.93 -7.34
N ARG A 77 22.97 -5.99 -8.09
CA ARG A 77 23.65 -5.90 -9.37
C ARG A 77 22.72 -5.43 -10.48
N GLN A 78 21.50 -5.95 -10.52
CA GLN A 78 20.51 -5.54 -11.50
C GLN A 78 20.05 -4.10 -11.28
N ASP A 79 19.73 -3.73 -10.03
CA ASP A 79 19.38 -2.36 -9.65
C ASP A 79 20.49 -1.35 -10.01
N ALA A 80 21.76 -1.74 -9.83
CA ALA A 80 22.89 -0.91 -10.19
C ALA A 80 23.02 -0.73 -11.71
N THR A 81 22.79 -1.79 -12.48
CA THR A 81 22.83 -1.75 -13.94
C THR A 81 21.76 -0.82 -14.49
N ASP A 82 20.54 -0.88 -13.94
CA ASP A 82 19.44 0.01 -14.31
C ASP A 82 19.77 1.48 -14.00
N LEU A 83 20.35 1.75 -12.83
CA LEU A 83 20.79 3.10 -12.45
C LEU A 83 21.90 3.63 -13.38
N LEU A 84 22.83 2.78 -13.81
CA LEU A 84 23.89 3.17 -14.75
C LEU A 84 23.34 3.43 -16.15
N MET A 85 22.46 2.58 -16.65
CA MET A 85 21.81 2.79 -17.95
C MET A 85 21.00 4.09 -17.96
N GLU A 86 20.30 4.37 -16.87
CA GLU A 86 19.56 5.61 -16.75
C GLU A 86 20.46 6.84 -16.62
N ALA A 87 21.56 6.75 -15.86
CA ALA A 87 22.55 7.81 -15.80
C ALA A 87 23.09 8.17 -17.18
N GLY A 88 23.31 7.17 -18.05
CA GLY A 88 23.75 7.39 -19.44
C GLY A 88 22.72 8.10 -20.33
N ARG A 89 21.44 8.15 -19.93
CA ARG A 89 20.38 8.87 -20.66
C ARG A 89 20.14 10.28 -20.12
N LEU A 90 20.68 10.60 -18.95
CA LEU A 90 20.51 11.88 -18.29
C LEU A 90 21.69 12.79 -18.62
N ASN A 91 21.41 14.05 -18.96
CA ASN A 91 22.46 15.06 -19.18
C ASN A 91 22.82 15.83 -17.90
N ALA A 92 21.95 15.77 -16.88
CA ALA A 92 22.11 16.46 -15.60
C ALA A 92 21.54 15.61 -14.47
N LEU A 93 21.93 15.91 -13.23
CA LEU A 93 21.48 15.17 -12.05
C LEU A 93 19.99 15.41 -11.78
N SER A 94 19.20 14.34 -11.84
CA SER A 94 17.77 14.41 -11.49
C SER A 94 17.51 13.99 -10.04
N ALA A 95 16.54 14.63 -9.40
CA ALA A 95 16.15 14.28 -8.02
C ALA A 95 15.63 12.84 -7.88
N SER A 96 14.99 12.30 -8.93
CA SER A 96 14.48 10.92 -8.95
C SER A 96 15.62 9.89 -9.01
N TRP A 97 16.65 10.17 -9.82
CA TRP A 97 17.84 9.33 -9.92
C TRP A 97 18.65 9.37 -8.62
N GLU A 98 18.88 10.57 -8.07
CA GLU A 98 19.60 10.77 -6.80
C GLU A 98 18.94 10.02 -5.63
N ASN A 99 17.61 10.08 -5.53
CA ASN A 99 16.86 9.37 -4.51
C ASN A 99 16.98 7.84 -4.65
N ARG A 100 16.96 7.30 -5.88
CA ARG A 100 17.16 5.87 -6.10
C ARG A 100 18.58 5.44 -5.82
N HIS A 101 19.57 6.20 -6.27
CA HIS A 101 20.98 5.95 -5.95
C HIS A 101 21.18 5.93 -4.42
N ARG A 102 20.60 6.87 -3.66
CA ARG A 102 20.69 6.87 -2.20
C ARG A 102 20.10 5.60 -1.57
N ARG A 103 18.92 5.16 -2.03
CA ARG A 103 18.29 3.92 -1.56
C ARG A 103 19.11 2.68 -1.90
N TRP A 104 19.71 2.65 -3.08
CA TRP A 104 20.61 1.58 -3.49
C TRP A 104 21.85 1.54 -2.59
N VAL A 105 22.53 2.68 -2.38
CA VAL A 105 23.72 2.76 -1.50
C VAL A 105 23.43 2.29 -0.08
N THR A 106 22.27 2.62 0.49
CA THR A 106 21.91 2.17 1.85
C THR A 106 21.73 0.66 1.97
N ARG A 107 21.36 -0.03 0.90
CA ARG A 107 21.11 -1.48 0.89
C ARG A 107 22.34 -2.27 0.42
N CYS A 108 22.98 -1.79 -0.65
CA CYS A 108 23.85 -2.61 -1.51
C CYS A 108 25.33 -2.21 -1.50
N LYS A 109 25.71 -1.11 -0.83
CA LYS A 109 27.10 -0.59 -0.88
C LYS A 109 28.17 -1.61 -0.46
N GLY A 110 27.85 -2.47 0.51
CA GLY A 110 28.78 -3.49 1.02
C GLY A 110 28.82 -4.78 0.19
N GLU A 111 27.78 -5.02 -0.60
CA GLU A 111 27.58 -6.26 -1.35
C GLU A 111 28.23 -6.18 -2.74
N GLU A 112 28.13 -5.03 -3.40
CA GLU A 112 28.65 -4.80 -4.76
C GLU A 112 29.57 -3.56 -4.82
N PRO A 113 30.86 -3.69 -4.40
CA PRO A 113 31.78 -2.55 -4.31
C PRO A 113 32.15 -1.97 -5.69
N VAL A 114 32.15 -2.79 -6.74
CA VAL A 114 32.44 -2.35 -8.12
C VAL A 114 31.29 -1.52 -8.67
N ALA A 115 30.04 -1.98 -8.48
CA ALA A 115 28.86 -1.21 -8.87
C ALA A 115 28.80 0.15 -8.16
N PHE A 116 29.16 0.18 -6.88
CA PHE A 116 29.19 1.42 -6.10
C PHE A 116 30.19 2.45 -6.66
N SER A 117 31.39 2.03 -7.07
CA SER A 117 32.37 2.95 -7.64
C SER A 117 31.91 3.51 -8.98
N MET A 118 31.32 2.67 -9.84
CA MET A 118 30.75 3.11 -11.12
C MET A 118 29.61 4.12 -10.94
N LEU A 119 28.66 3.83 -10.03
CA LEU A 119 27.55 4.73 -9.73
C LEU A 119 28.01 6.05 -9.11
N ARG A 120 29.05 6.02 -8.28
CA ARG A 120 29.66 7.23 -7.72
C ARG A 120 30.27 8.11 -8.83
N THR A 121 30.94 7.51 -9.80
CA THR A 121 31.49 8.23 -10.96
C THR A 121 30.37 8.81 -11.82
N ALA A 122 29.36 8.01 -12.16
CA ALA A 122 28.21 8.45 -12.96
C ALA A 122 27.48 9.66 -12.31
N ARG A 123 27.28 9.62 -10.99
CA ARG A 123 26.74 10.76 -10.23
C ARG A 123 27.61 12.02 -10.39
N GLY A 124 28.93 11.86 -10.36
CA GLY A 124 29.87 12.96 -10.51
C GLY A 124 29.73 13.64 -11.88
N GLU A 125 29.62 12.85 -12.94
CA GLU A 125 29.41 13.37 -14.30
C GLU A 125 28.07 14.10 -14.45
N LEU A 126 26.98 13.51 -13.95
CA LEU A 126 25.65 14.15 -13.98
C LEU A 126 25.63 15.50 -13.25
N ARG A 127 26.37 15.62 -12.14
CA ARG A 127 26.47 16.88 -11.38
C ARG A 127 27.29 17.94 -12.12
N ARG A 128 28.29 17.53 -12.92
CA ARG A 128 29.04 18.48 -13.78
C ARG A 128 28.21 18.93 -14.97
N GLY A 129 27.41 18.04 -15.55
CA GLY A 129 26.48 18.37 -16.64
C GLY A 129 25.43 19.41 -16.22
N GLU A 130 24.94 19.34 -14.98
CA GLU A 130 24.06 20.35 -14.38
C GLU A 130 24.71 21.74 -14.37
N SER A 131 25.96 21.85 -13.90
CA SER A 131 26.69 23.14 -13.88
C SER A 131 27.08 23.67 -15.26
N GLY A 132 27.24 22.80 -16.27
CA GLY A 132 27.60 23.20 -17.63
C GLY A 132 26.40 23.66 -18.47
N GLY A 133 25.21 23.10 -18.22
CA GLY A 133 23.98 23.49 -18.92
C GLY A 133 23.50 24.90 -18.56
N GLU A 134 23.79 25.36 -17.34
CA GLU A 134 23.45 26.71 -16.88
C GLU A 134 24.33 27.79 -17.54
N ALA A 135 25.61 27.48 -17.78
CA ALA A 135 26.55 28.39 -18.47
C ALA A 135 26.27 28.52 -19.98
N ALA A 136 25.76 27.47 -20.63
CA ALA A 136 25.41 27.49 -22.06
C ALA A 136 24.09 28.23 -22.36
N ALA A 137 23.20 28.37 -21.37
CA ALA A 137 21.92 29.07 -21.54
C ALA A 137 22.05 30.61 -21.43
N GLU A 138 23.20 31.12 -20.98
CA GLU A 138 23.46 32.56 -20.83
C GLU A 138 24.18 33.16 -22.05
N ASP A 139 24.89 32.35 -22.84
CA ASP A 139 25.62 32.79 -24.06
C ASP A 139 24.73 32.94 -25.32
N ASP A 140 23.47 32.50 -25.27
CA ASP A 140 22.50 32.57 -26.39
C ASP A 140 21.50 33.73 -26.22
N ARG A 141 21.83 34.73 -25.37
CA ARG A 141 20.97 35.86 -25.03
C ARG A 141 21.50 37.25 -25.38
N ASP A 142 22.65 37.35 -26.05
CA ASP A 142 23.26 38.60 -26.51
C ASP A 142 23.20 38.77 -28.04
#